data_AF-A0A0D2EWH3-F1
#
_entry.id   AF-A0A0D2EWH3-F1
#
_cell.length_a   1.000
_cell.length_b   1.000
_cell.length_c   1.000
_cell.angle_alpha   90.00
_cell.angle_beta   90.00
_cell.angle_gamma   90.00
#
_symmetry.space_group_name_H-M   'P 1'
#
loop_
_entity.id
_entity.type
_entity.pdbx_description
1 polymer ?
#
loop_
_entity_poly.entity_id
_entity_poly.type
_entity_poly.pdbx_seq_one_letter_code
_entity_poly.pdbx_strand_id
1 'polypeptide(L)'
;MSRLKFINYPPIAPGSQRVGPHKGTLVVNIAQGFEAITGGICSGTTHRVQGPTSASRYSIPFFFAVPLSLTLKELKQSTAEIVAQIPASDDRKKRALDVPSEFISPAYSCYGEAQLRNRIISHPDVGQKWYPELYEKYLGQGRMPNNVRADVVEANTNAVCV
;
A
#
# COMPACT_ATOMS: atom_id res chain seq x y z
N MET A 1 26.32 7.59 -11.27
CA MET A 1 24.88 7.94 -11.37
C MET A 1 24.18 6.94 -12.27
N SER A 2 23.94 5.71 -11.80
CA SER A 2 23.43 4.62 -12.65
C SER A 2 22.64 3.63 -11.80
N ARG A 3 21.40 4.00 -11.44
CA ARG A 3 20.44 3.01 -10.93
C ARG A 3 18.99 3.51 -11.07
N LEU A 4 18.61 3.93 -12.28
CA LEU A 4 17.19 3.81 -12.64
C LEU A 4 16.90 2.31 -12.70
N LYS A 5 16.26 1.78 -11.66
CA LYS A 5 15.63 0.46 -11.75
C LYS A 5 14.55 0.59 -12.84
N PHE A 6 14.82 0.01 -14.01
CA PHE A 6 13.74 -0.30 -14.94
C PHE A 6 12.89 -1.37 -14.29
N ILE A 7 11.88 -0.95 -13.54
CA ILE A 7 10.83 -1.85 -13.08
C ILE A 7 10.11 -2.29 -14.36
N ASN A 8 10.32 -3.53 -14.77
CA ASN A 8 9.47 -4.17 -15.78
C ASN A 8 8.08 -4.29 -15.15
N TYR A 9 7.24 -3.28 -15.40
CA TYR A 9 5.86 -3.34 -14.96
C TYR A 9 5.15 -4.45 -15.73
N PRO A 10 4.34 -5.27 -15.04
CA PRO A 10 3.53 -6.27 -15.70
C PRO A 10 2.59 -5.61 -16.74
N PRO A 11 2.09 -6.39 -17.72
CA PRO A 11 1.07 -5.91 -18.65
C PRO A 11 -0.12 -5.31 -17.90
N ILE A 12 -0.78 -4.32 -18.52
CA ILE A 12 -2.00 -3.74 -17.95
C ILE A 12 -3.05 -4.86 -17.85
N ALA A 13 -3.58 -5.07 -16.65
CA ALA A 13 -4.58 -6.10 -16.41
C ALA A 13 -5.84 -5.85 -17.26
N PRO A 14 -6.45 -6.90 -17.84
CA PRO A 14 -7.74 -6.78 -18.52
C PRO A 14 -8.79 -6.12 -17.61
N GLY A 15 -9.57 -5.18 -18.15
CA GLY A 15 -10.57 -4.42 -17.37
C GLY A 15 -10.03 -3.19 -16.63
N SER A 16 -8.73 -2.88 -16.74
CA SER A 16 -8.17 -1.64 -16.17
C SER A 16 -8.84 -0.40 -16.76
N GLN A 17 -9.38 0.46 -15.91
CA GLN A 17 -9.98 1.73 -16.32
C GLN A 17 -8.92 2.83 -16.41
N ARG A 18 -8.90 3.58 -17.51
CA ARG A 18 -8.10 4.80 -17.61
C ARG A 18 -8.81 5.93 -16.88
N VAL A 19 -8.09 6.57 -15.97
CA VAL A 19 -8.53 7.81 -15.33
C VAL A 19 -7.74 8.94 -15.97
N GLY A 20 -8.39 9.75 -16.80
CA GLY A 20 -7.78 10.93 -17.42
C GLY A 20 -7.82 12.13 -16.47
N PRO A 21 -7.01 13.17 -16.69
CA PRO A 21 -7.16 14.40 -15.93
C PRO A 21 -8.49 15.06 -16.32
N HIS A 22 -9.52 14.86 -15.50
CA HIS A 22 -10.77 15.59 -15.64
C HIS A 22 -10.62 16.95 -14.98
N LYS A 23 -10.94 18.03 -15.70
CA LYS A 23 -10.79 19.40 -15.21
C LYS A 23 -11.57 19.57 -13.90
N GLY A 24 -10.89 20.09 -12.86
CA GLY A 24 -11.51 20.33 -11.55
C GLY A 24 -11.69 19.08 -10.69
N THR A 25 -11.05 17.96 -11.04
CA THR A 25 -11.11 16.72 -10.24
C THR A 25 -9.76 16.39 -9.61
N LEU A 26 -9.81 15.64 -8.51
CA LEU A 26 -8.66 14.99 -7.88
C LEU A 26 -8.83 13.48 -7.99
N VAL A 27 -7.75 12.79 -8.34
CA VAL A 27 -7.69 11.33 -8.21
C VAL A 27 -7.09 11.01 -6.85
N VAL A 28 -7.83 10.29 -6.01
CA VAL A 28 -7.39 9.87 -4.68
C VAL A 28 -7.29 8.35 -4.66
N ASN A 29 -6.09 7.82 -4.42
CA ASN A 29 -5.90 6.38 -4.30
C ASN A 29 -6.03 5.96 -2.84
N ILE A 30 -6.68 4.82 -2.64
CA ILE A 30 -6.75 4.18 -1.33
C ILE A 30 -5.66 3.13 -1.24
N ALA A 31 -4.82 3.23 -0.21
CA ALA A 31 -3.76 2.27 0.05
C ALA A 31 -4.27 1.11 0.93
N GLN A 32 -3.59 -0.04 0.81
CA GLN A 32 -3.90 -1.27 1.56
C GLN A 32 -3.98 -1.06 3.08
N GLY A 33 -3.25 -0.10 3.65
CA GLY A 33 -3.34 0.23 5.07
C GLY A 33 -4.72 0.75 5.48
N PHE A 34 -5.34 1.61 4.65
CA PHE A 34 -6.69 2.14 4.93
C PHE A 34 -7.77 1.10 4.63
N GLU A 35 -7.58 0.27 3.60
CA GLU A 35 -8.42 -0.90 3.37
C GLU A 35 -8.46 -1.82 4.61
N ALA A 36 -7.29 -2.12 5.18
CA ALA A 36 -7.19 -2.94 6.39
C ALA A 36 -7.87 -2.28 7.60
N ILE A 37 -7.66 -0.97 7.80
CA ILE A 37 -8.30 -0.20 8.88
C ILE A 37 -9.83 -0.22 8.76
N THR A 38 -10.35 -0.10 7.54
CA THR A 38 -11.79 -0.06 7.27
C THR A 38 -12.44 -1.44 7.16
N GLY A 39 -11.68 -2.53 7.35
CA GLY A 39 -12.19 -3.89 7.19
C GLY A 39 -12.70 -4.16 5.77
N GLY A 40 -12.03 -3.60 4.76
CA GLY A 40 -12.37 -3.79 3.35
C GLY A 40 -13.51 -2.93 2.82
N ILE A 41 -14.06 -1.99 3.61
CA ILE A 41 -15.10 -1.06 3.11
C ILE A 41 -14.52 -0.14 2.02
N CYS A 42 -13.29 0.36 2.22
CA CYS A 42 -12.56 1.14 1.23
C CYS A 42 -11.47 0.28 0.58
N SER A 43 -11.79 -0.37 -0.54
CA SER A 43 -10.85 -1.24 -1.25
C SER A 43 -9.60 -0.49 -1.73
N GLY A 44 -8.44 -1.09 -1.51
CA GLY A 44 -7.18 -0.61 -2.06
C GLY A 44 -7.19 -0.69 -3.57
N THR A 45 -6.58 0.30 -4.22
CA THR A 45 -6.55 0.37 -5.68
C THR A 45 -5.16 -0.01 -6.21
N THR A 46 -5.09 -0.99 -7.09
CA THR A 46 -3.92 -1.20 -7.95
C THR A 46 -3.88 -0.11 -9.02
N HIS A 47 -2.85 0.74 -9.00
CA HIS A 47 -2.72 1.82 -9.98
C HIS A 47 -1.38 1.79 -10.73
N ARG A 48 -1.40 2.28 -11.96
CA ARG A 48 -0.21 2.50 -12.79
C ARG A 48 -0.24 3.91 -13.36
N VAL A 49 0.83 4.66 -13.14
CA VAL A 49 1.00 5.97 -13.74
C VAL A 49 1.70 5.84 -15.09
N GLN A 50 1.05 6.30 -16.16
CA GLN A 50 1.68 6.49 -17.47
C GLN A 50 2.06 7.96 -17.62
N GLY A 51 3.34 8.26 -17.82
CA GLY A 51 3.81 9.61 -18.11
C GLY A 51 3.43 10.03 -19.54
N PRO A 52 3.08 11.30 -19.80
CA PRO A 52 2.96 11.79 -21.16
C PRO A 52 4.30 11.69 -21.90
N THR A 53 4.25 11.32 -23.18
CA THR A 53 5.43 11.24 -24.05
C THR A 53 5.70 12.55 -24.80
N SER A 54 4.67 13.39 -24.97
CA SER A 54 4.70 14.61 -25.79
C SER A 54 4.69 15.91 -24.99
N ALA A 55 4.55 15.85 -23.67
CA ALA A 55 4.45 17.03 -22.81
C ALA A 55 5.03 16.75 -21.42
N SER A 56 5.42 17.78 -20.70
CA SER A 56 5.77 17.67 -19.28
C SER A 56 4.51 17.62 -18.42
N ARG A 57 4.43 16.66 -17.49
CA ARG A 57 3.44 16.65 -16.41
C ARG A 57 4.15 16.92 -15.09
N TYR A 58 3.74 17.97 -14.40
CA TYR A 58 4.09 18.18 -13.01
C TYR A 58 3.11 17.40 -12.14
N SER A 59 3.63 16.69 -11.15
CA SER A 59 2.80 16.01 -10.16
C SER A 59 3.39 16.23 -8.78
N ILE A 60 2.52 16.56 -7.82
CA ILE A 60 2.92 16.74 -6.42
C ILE A 60 2.46 15.51 -5.64
N PRO A 61 3.38 14.65 -5.19
CA PRO A 61 2.99 13.48 -4.44
C PRO A 61 2.57 13.90 -3.03
N PHE A 62 1.34 13.53 -2.66
CA PHE A 62 0.77 13.86 -1.36
C PHE A 62 0.25 12.61 -0.67
N PHE A 63 0.56 12.46 0.61
CA PHE A 63 0.34 11.23 1.36
C PHE A 63 -0.19 11.55 2.76
N PHE A 64 -1.29 10.90 3.14
CA PHE A 64 -1.73 10.86 4.53
C PHE A 64 -1.47 9.47 5.11
N ALA A 65 -0.94 9.45 6.34
CA ALA A 65 -0.72 8.23 7.10
C ALA A 65 -1.10 8.48 8.56
N VAL A 66 -1.44 7.40 9.25
CA VAL A 66 -1.60 7.41 10.70
C VAL A 66 -0.23 7.57 11.39
N PRO A 67 -0.18 8.05 12.65
CA PRO A 67 1.07 8.12 13.39
C PRO A 67 1.75 6.75 13.46
N LEU A 68 3.04 6.71 13.13
CA LEU A 68 3.80 5.47 13.01
C LEU A 68 3.95 4.73 14.35
N SER A 69 3.86 5.44 15.46
CA SER A 69 3.99 4.86 16.80
C SER A 69 2.71 4.16 17.29
N LEU A 70 1.59 4.27 16.58
CA LEU A 70 0.34 3.66 17.03
C LEU A 70 0.49 2.14 17.12
N THR A 71 0.18 1.61 18.29
CA THR A 71 -0.08 0.18 18.46
C THR A 71 -1.36 -0.21 17.73
N LEU A 72 -1.57 -1.51 17.49
CA LEU A 72 -2.80 -2.00 16.86
C LEU A 72 -4.06 -1.59 17.64
N LYS A 73 -3.99 -1.56 18.97
CA LYS A 73 -5.10 -1.16 19.84
C LYS A 73 -5.44 0.32 19.64
N GLU A 74 -4.44 1.19 19.68
CA GLU A 74 -4.65 2.64 19.51
C GLU A 74 -5.08 2.99 18.08
N LEU A 75 -4.56 2.26 17.08
CA LEU A 75 -4.99 2.40 15.70
C LEU A 75 -6.49 2.12 15.56
N LYS A 76 -6.97 0.99 16.09
CA LYS A 76 -8.40 0.64 16.07
C LYS A 76 -9.24 1.66 16.82
N GLN A 77 -8.79 2.12 17.98
CA GLN A 77 -9.52 3.09 18.78
C GLN A 77 -9.61 4.46 18.08
N SER A 78 -8.49 4.96 17.54
CA SER A 78 -8.43 6.28 16.89
C SER A 78 -9.18 6.35 15.56
N THR A 79 -9.41 5.21 14.90
CA THR A 79 -10.07 5.15 13.59
C THR A 79 -11.54 4.72 13.67
N ALA A 80 -12.00 4.24 14.82
CA ALA A 80 -13.35 3.68 15.00
C ALA A 80 -14.47 4.63 14.55
N GLU A 81 -14.39 5.91 14.94
CA GLU A 81 -15.42 6.91 14.60
C GLU A 81 -15.51 7.18 13.10
N ILE A 82 -14.36 7.29 12.43
CA ILE A 82 -14.31 7.52 10.97
C ILE A 82 -14.82 6.29 10.26
N VAL A 83 -14.37 5.09 10.66
CA VAL A 83 -14.79 3.82 10.04
C VAL A 83 -16.31 3.63 10.17
N ALA A 84 -16.90 3.96 11.32
CA ALA A 84 -18.34 3.85 11.53
C ALA A 84 -19.18 4.79 10.65
N GLN A 85 -18.60 5.88 10.14
CA GLN A 85 -19.28 6.84 9.26
C GLN A 85 -19.22 6.45 7.78
N ILE A 86 -18.39 5.46 7.41
CA ILE A 86 -18.24 5.06 6.01
C ILE A 86 -19.47 4.22 5.62
N PRO A 87 -20.25 4.63 4.59
CA PRO A 87 -21.41 3.87 4.14
C PRO A 87 -20.98 2.46 3.67
N ALA A 88 -21.43 1.43 4.40
CA ALA A 88 -21.16 0.06 4.02
C ALA A 88 -22.30 -0.46 3.12
N SER A 89 -21.99 -0.83 1.87
CA SER A 89 -22.98 -1.51 1.02
C SER A 89 -23.22 -2.93 1.51
N ASP A 90 -24.42 -3.49 1.29
CA ASP A 90 -24.73 -4.87 1.67
C ASP A 90 -23.98 -5.95 0.89
N ASP A 91 -23.16 -5.56 -0.09
CA ASP A 91 -22.38 -6.47 -0.92
C ASP A 91 -21.20 -7.09 -0.14
N ARG A 92 -21.51 -8.09 0.69
CA ARG A 92 -20.56 -8.85 1.51
C ARG A 92 -19.51 -9.61 0.68
N LYS A 93 -19.75 -9.82 -0.62
CA LYS A 93 -18.82 -10.55 -1.50
C LYS A 93 -17.48 -9.84 -1.67
N LYS A 94 -17.42 -8.51 -1.56
CA LYS A 94 -16.17 -7.73 -1.54
C LYS A 94 -15.56 -7.55 -0.15
N ARG A 95 -16.40 -7.59 0.90
CA ARG A 95 -15.99 -7.36 2.30
C ARG A 95 -15.30 -8.55 2.95
N ALA A 96 -15.54 -9.76 2.44
CA ALA A 96 -15.27 -11.03 3.14
C ALA A 96 -13.92 -11.69 2.81
N LEU A 97 -12.95 -10.94 2.31
CA LEU A 97 -11.57 -11.32 2.55
C LEU A 97 -11.15 -10.48 3.74
N ASP A 98 -10.93 -11.11 4.90
CA ASP A 98 -9.99 -10.58 5.88
C ASP A 98 -8.74 -10.25 5.07
N VAL A 99 -8.60 -9.01 4.58
CA VAL A 99 -7.48 -8.64 3.71
C VAL A 99 -6.27 -8.82 4.62
N PRO A 100 -5.50 -9.92 4.47
CA PRO A 100 -4.46 -10.21 5.43
C PRO A 100 -3.42 -9.13 5.19
N SER A 101 -3.38 -8.16 6.10
CA SER A 101 -2.54 -7.01 5.97
C SER A 101 -1.61 -6.99 7.16
N GLU A 102 -0.33 -7.09 6.87
CA GLU A 102 0.76 -6.83 7.80
C GLU A 102 0.55 -5.53 8.61
N PHE A 103 -0.16 -4.53 8.08
CA PHE A 103 -0.45 -3.27 8.79
C PHE A 103 -1.36 -3.41 10.02
N ILE A 104 -2.17 -4.46 10.09
CA ILE A 104 -3.03 -4.75 11.26
C ILE A 104 -2.63 -6.06 11.96
N SER A 105 -1.47 -6.60 11.63
CA SER A 105 -0.97 -7.84 12.22
C SER A 105 -0.52 -7.61 13.68
N PRO A 106 -0.95 -8.47 14.62
CA PRO A 106 -0.46 -8.43 16.00
C PRO A 106 1.01 -8.84 16.13
N ALA A 107 1.64 -9.31 15.05
CA ALA A 107 3.06 -9.67 15.04
C ALA A 107 4.01 -8.47 15.14
N TYR A 108 3.49 -7.25 14.95
CA TYR A 108 4.26 -6.02 15.00
C TYR A 108 3.85 -5.15 16.20
N SER A 109 4.83 -4.51 16.82
CA SER A 109 4.64 -3.66 18.00
C SER A 109 3.83 -2.40 17.68
N CYS A 110 4.02 -1.82 16.49
CA CYS A 110 3.34 -0.62 16.03
C CYS A 110 3.23 -0.56 14.50
N TYR A 111 2.42 0.38 14.01
CA TYR A 111 2.19 0.60 12.58
C TYR A 111 3.49 0.89 11.81
N GLY A 112 4.42 1.61 12.43
CA GLY A 112 5.73 1.96 11.87
C GLY A 112 6.62 0.75 11.61
N GLU A 113 6.57 -0.27 12.48
CA GLU A 113 7.31 -1.52 12.28
C GLU A 113 6.77 -2.28 11.06
N ALA A 114 5.45 -2.38 10.92
CA ALA A 114 4.82 -2.99 9.74
C ALA A 114 5.16 -2.21 8.44
N GLN A 115 5.16 -0.88 8.49
CA GLN A 115 5.60 -0.01 7.39
C GLN A 115 7.06 -0.28 7.02
N LEU A 116 7.97 -0.34 8.00
CA LEU A 116 9.39 -0.56 7.77
C LEU A 116 9.64 -1.93 7.13
N ARG A 117 8.96 -2.99 7.61
CA ARG A 117 8.99 -4.31 6.99
C ARG A 117 8.59 -4.24 5.51
N ASN A 118 7.49 -3.53 5.20
CA ASN A 118 7.04 -3.36 3.82
C ASN A 118 8.06 -2.60 2.96
N ARG A 119 8.71 -1.57 3.50
CA ARG A 119 9.76 -0.84 2.79
C ARG A 119 10.97 -1.72 2.48
N ILE A 120 11.40 -2.54 3.43
CA ILE A 120 12.52 -3.48 3.28
C ILE A 120 12.22 -4.50 2.19
N ILE A 121 11.01 -5.06 2.14
CA ILE A 121 10.63 -6.05 1.13
C ILE A 121 10.47 -5.44 -0.26
N SER A 122 9.92 -4.22 -0.36
CA SER A 122 9.82 -3.54 -1.66
C SER A 122 11.17 -3.03 -2.17
N HIS A 123 12.14 -2.78 -1.29
CA HIS A 123 13.46 -2.24 -1.61
C HIS A 123 14.56 -3.08 -0.94
N PRO A 124 14.73 -4.35 -1.35
CA PRO A 124 15.66 -5.27 -0.68
C PRO A 124 17.10 -4.77 -0.72
N ASP A 125 17.51 -4.07 -1.78
CA ASP A 125 18.84 -3.45 -1.89
C ASP A 125 19.06 -2.31 -0.88
N VAL A 126 18.02 -1.54 -0.57
CA VAL A 126 18.07 -0.51 0.48
C VAL A 126 18.07 -1.17 1.85
N GLY A 127 17.20 -2.17 2.05
CA GLY A 127 17.13 -2.95 3.29
C GLY A 127 18.46 -3.61 3.63
N GLN A 128 19.08 -4.32 2.67
CA GLN A 128 20.36 -4.99 2.87
C GLN A 128 21.48 -4.00 3.22
N LYS A 129 21.49 -2.81 2.61
CA LYS A 129 22.54 -1.82 2.84
C LYS A 129 22.43 -1.12 4.20
N TRP A 130 21.21 -0.74 4.61
CA TRP A 130 21.01 0.16 5.74
C TRP A 130 20.39 -0.51 6.97
N TYR A 131 19.73 -1.65 6.79
CA TYR A 131 19.05 -2.41 7.84
C TYR A 131 19.33 -3.91 7.70
N PRO A 132 20.61 -4.36 7.66
CA PRO A 132 20.96 -5.74 7.35
C PRO A 132 20.31 -6.76 8.28
N GLU A 133 20.22 -6.47 9.58
CA GLU A 133 19.55 -7.36 10.55
C GLU A 133 18.05 -7.53 10.27
N LEU A 134 17.36 -6.44 9.94
CA LEU A 134 15.94 -6.48 9.60
C LEU A 134 15.70 -7.09 8.22
N TYR A 135 16.63 -6.87 7.28
CA TYR A 135 16.64 -7.54 5.98
C TYR A 135 16.71 -9.05 6.18
N GLU A 136 17.66 -9.56 6.97
CA GLU A 136 17.76 -10.99 7.28
C GLU A 136 16.54 -11.50 8.06
N LYS A 137 16.04 -10.74 9.04
CA LYS A 137 14.81 -11.08 9.79
C LYS A 137 13.61 -11.29 8.87
N TYR A 138 13.42 -10.42 7.88
CA TYR A 138 12.20 -10.43 7.05
C TYR A 138 12.34 -11.20 5.72
N LEU A 139 13.56 -11.33 5.18
CA LEU A 139 13.83 -11.95 3.88
C LEU A 139 14.81 -13.14 3.94
N GLY A 140 15.67 -13.22 4.96
CA GLY A 140 16.70 -14.25 5.12
C GLY A 140 16.19 -15.58 5.68
N GLN A 141 15.15 -15.56 6.50
CA GLN A 141 14.42 -16.77 6.89
C GLN A 141 13.38 -17.07 5.81
N GLY A 142 13.53 -18.19 5.11
CA GLY A 142 12.60 -18.61 4.06
C GLY A 142 11.15 -18.39 4.48
N ARG A 143 10.47 -17.50 3.73
CA ARG A 143 9.05 -17.17 3.75
C ARG A 143 8.28 -17.76 4.95
N MET A 144 8.06 -16.94 5.99
CA MET A 144 7.12 -17.27 7.07
C MET A 144 5.83 -17.87 6.47
N PRO A 145 5.38 -19.06 6.92
CA PRO A 145 4.21 -19.69 6.36
C PRO A 145 2.98 -18.94 6.86
N ASN A 146 2.37 -18.15 5.98
CA ASN A 146 0.94 -18.21 5.67
C ASN A 146 0.50 -17.00 4.80
N ASN A 147 0.07 -17.34 3.59
CA ASN A 147 -1.01 -16.68 2.83
C ASN A 147 -0.89 -15.25 2.28
N VAL A 148 0.30 -14.77 1.92
CA VAL A 148 0.41 -13.58 1.03
C VAL A 148 1.05 -13.97 -0.31
N ARG A 149 0.21 -13.92 -1.35
CA ARG A 149 0.52 -14.20 -2.75
C ARG A 149 1.77 -13.43 -3.23
N ALA A 150 2.71 -14.15 -3.83
CA ALA A 150 4.03 -13.65 -4.28
C ALA A 150 3.97 -12.69 -5.47
N ASP A 151 2.85 -12.73 -6.16
CA ASP A 151 2.56 -12.13 -7.44
C ASP A 151 2.17 -10.65 -7.32
N VAL A 152 2.03 -10.15 -6.10
CA VAL A 152 1.72 -8.75 -5.81
C VAL A 152 2.86 -8.16 -4.96
N VAL A 153 4.06 -8.10 -5.52
CA VAL A 153 4.95 -6.96 -5.21
C VAL A 153 4.33 -5.75 -5.89
N GLU A 154 3.16 -5.33 -5.41
CA GLU A 154 2.62 -4.03 -5.74
C GLU A 154 3.68 -3.05 -5.26
N ALA A 155 4.11 -2.20 -6.18
CA ALA A 155 4.71 -0.95 -5.79
C ALA A 155 3.66 -0.20 -4.94
N ASN A 156 3.63 -0.48 -3.63
CA ASN A 156 3.08 0.38 -2.57
C ASN A 156 3.90 1.68 -2.48
N THR A 157 4.37 2.18 -3.62
CA THR A 157 4.57 3.60 -3.83
C THR A 157 3.20 4.22 -3.66
N ASN A 158 2.95 4.74 -2.47
CA ASN A 158 1.77 5.52 -2.11
C ASN A 158 1.53 6.74 -3.04
N ALA A 159 2.22 6.88 -4.17
CA ALA A 159 2.28 8.07 -4.99
C ALA A 159 0.94 8.23 -5.71
N VAL A 160 0.07 9.04 -5.10
CA VAL A 160 -0.96 9.77 -5.82
C VAL A 160 -0.25 10.91 -6.52
N CYS A 161 -0.15 10.81 -7.84
CA CYS A 161 0.23 11.94 -8.68
C CYS A 161 -1.04 12.73 -8.95
N VAL A 162 -1.26 13.81 -8.20
CA VAL A 162 -2.17 14.88 -8.62
C VAL A 162 -1.48 15.69 -9.70
#